data_AF-A0A2V5T772-F1
#
_entry.id   AF-A0A2V5T772-F1
#
_cell.length_a   1.000
_cell.length_b   1.000
_cell.length_c   1.000
_cell.angle_alpha   90.00
_cell.angle_beta   90.00
_cell.angle_gamma   90.00
#
_symmetry.space_group_name_H-M   'P 1'
#
loop_
_entity.id
_entity.type
_entity.pdbx_description
1 polymer ?
#
loop_
_entity_poly.entity_id
_entity_poly.type
_entity_poly.pdbx_seq_one_letter_code
_entity_poly.pdbx_strand_id
1 'polypeptide(L)' 'VIGGLQVIGGLLLLIGRFVPLGLTILGAIIVNIWVFHILMAPEGLPPAIVITVLELFLVFQYRAAFAGLVRA' A
#
# COMPACT_ATOMS: atom_id res chain seq x y z
N VAL A 1 3.85 -8.61 -13.62
CA VAL A 1 2.73 -7.66 -13.38
C VAL A 1 2.86 -6.96 -12.02
N ILE A 2 2.91 -7.68 -10.90
CA ILE A 2 2.99 -7.11 -9.54
C ILE A 2 4.15 -6.11 -9.38
N GLY A 3 5.38 -6.49 -9.76
CA GLY A 3 6.54 -5.59 -9.64
C GLY A 3 6.41 -4.29 -10.45
N GLY A 4 5.74 -4.31 -11.61
CA GLY A 4 5.48 -3.11 -12.39
C GLY A 4 4.52 -2.14 -11.67
N LEU A 5 3.45 -2.69 -11.09
CA LEU A 5 2.51 -1.89 -10.28
C LEU A 5 3.16 -1.36 -9.00
N GLN A 6 4.10 -2.09 -8.40
CA GLN A 6 4.86 -1.62 -7.25
C GLN A 6 5.71 -0.39 -7.59
N VAL A 7 6.43 -0.44 -8.73
CA VAL A 7 7.21 0.70 -9.22
C VAL A 7 6.30 1.88 -9.53
N ILE A 8 5.19 1.65 -10.23
CA ILE A 8 4.22 2.72 -10.54
C ILE A 8 3.67 3.34 -9.25
N GLY A 9 3.19 2.53 -8.31
CA GLY A 9 2.67 3.01 -7.02
C GLY A 9 3.69 3.84 -6.26
N GLY A 10 4.93 3.36 -6.15
CA GLY A 10 6.02 4.11 -5.52
C GLY A 10 6.35 5.42 -6.23
N LEU A 11 6.39 5.44 -7.57
CA LEU A 11 6.60 6.67 -8.34
C LEU A 11 5.48 7.70 -8.11
N LEU A 12 4.23 7.27 -8.05
CA LEU A 12 3.11 8.17 -7.76
C LEU A 12 3.20 8.80 -6.37
N LEU A 13 3.73 8.07 -5.37
CA LEU A 13 4.03 8.63 -4.05
C LEU A 13 5.17 9.67 -4.13
N LEU A 14 6.26 9.34 -4.81
CA LEU A 14 7.45 10.20 -4.91
C LEU A 14 7.18 11.50 -5.68
N ILE A 15 6.34 11.45 -6.72
CA ILE A 15 5.94 12.64 -7.50
C ILE A 15 5.04 13.58 -6.66
N GLY A 16 4.36 13.07 -5.63
CA GLY A 16 3.53 13.87 -4.73
C GLY A 16 2.20 14.38 -5.33
N ARG A 17 1.91 14.08 -6.61
CA ARG A 17 0.71 14.58 -7.30
C ARG A 17 -0.48 13.61 -7.28
N PHE A 18 -0.21 12.30 -7.30
CA PHE A 18 -1.24 11.25 -7.34
C PHE A 18 -1.12 10.31 -6.13
N VAL A 19 -0.84 10.88 -4.96
CA VAL A 19 -0.57 10.12 -3.74
C VAL A 19 -1.72 9.15 -3.40
N PRO A 20 -3.01 9.55 -3.39
CA PRO A 20 -4.09 8.61 -3.07
C PRO A 20 -4.20 7.43 -4.05
N LEU A 21 -3.90 7.65 -5.33
CA LEU A 21 -3.87 6.57 -6.33
C LEU A 21 -2.69 5.62 -6.08
N GLY A 22 -1.50 6.17 -5.79
CA GLY A 22 -0.33 5.39 -5.40
C GLY A 22 -0.60 4.49 -4.19
N LEU A 23 -1.19 5.07 -3.14
CA LEU A 23 -1.59 4.34 -1.92
C LEU A 23 -2.66 3.26 -2.20
N THR A 24 -3.57 3.51 -3.13
CA THR A 24 -4.57 2.49 -3.49
C THR A 24 -3.92 1.27 -4.16
N ILE A 25 -2.98 1.51 -5.07
CA ILE A 25 -2.23 0.45 -5.77
C ILE A 25 -1.35 -0.32 -4.77
N LEU A 26 -0.60 0.41 -3.93
CA LEU A 26 0.30 -0.19 -2.96
C LEU A 26 -0.46 -0.95 -1.86
N GLY A 27 -1.61 -0.45 -1.40
CA GLY A 27 -2.50 -1.18 -0.50
C GLY A 27 -2.91 -2.56 -1.02
N ALA A 28 -3.28 -2.68 -2.31
CA ALA A 28 -3.58 -3.98 -2.92
C ALA A 28 -2.36 -4.91 -2.97
N ILE A 29 -1.16 -4.36 -3.23
CA ILE A 29 0.09 -5.11 -3.23
C ILE A 29 0.45 -5.59 -1.82
N ILE A 30 0.22 -4.77 -0.79
CA ILE A 30 0.47 -5.13 0.61
C ILE A 30 -0.43 -6.30 1.02
N VAL A 31 -1.71 -6.33 0.61
CA VAL A 31 -2.58 -7.49 0.83
C VAL A 31 -1.99 -8.76 0.20
N ASN A 32 -1.46 -8.66 -1.03
CA ASN A 32 -0.79 -9.79 -1.67
C ASN A 32 0.48 -10.24 -0.93
N ILE A 33 1.29 -9.31 -0.43
CA ILE A 33 2.46 -9.59 0.42
C ILE A 33 2.03 -10.38 1.65
N TRP A 34 1.00 -9.94 2.36
CA TRP A 34 0.50 -10.65 3.55
C TRP A 34 0.06 -12.08 3.24
N VAL A 35 -0.75 -12.26 2.20
CA VAL A 35 -1.23 -13.60 1.79
C VAL A 35 -0.06 -14.51 1.45
N PHE A 36 0.92 -14.01 0.68
CA PHE A 36 2.08 -14.81 0.30
C PHE A 36 2.93 -15.22 1.51
N HIS A 37 3.29 -14.28 2.39
CA HIS A 37 4.19 -14.58 3.50
C HIS A 37 3.51 -15.40 4.60
N ILE A 38 2.21 -15.22 4.84
CA ILE A 38 1.47 -16.07 5.78
C ILE A 38 1.44 -17.52 5.29
N LEU A 39 1.26 -17.75 3.99
CA LEU A 39 1.02 -19.09 3.43
C LEU A 39 2.28 -19.81 2.97
N MET A 40 3.33 -19.08 2.55
CA MET A 40 4.48 -19.67 1.84
C MET A 40 5.83 -19.30 2.45
N ALA A 41 6.03 -18.07 2.93
CA ALA A 41 7.33 -17.57 3.38
C ALA A 41 7.20 -16.67 4.64
N PRO A 42 6.95 -17.23 5.84
CA PRO A 42 6.71 -16.44 7.05
C PRO A 42 7.90 -15.57 7.47
N GLU A 43 9.11 -15.88 7.04
CA GLU A 43 10.31 -15.10 7.31
C GLU A 43 10.25 -13.66 6.76
N GLY A 44 9.39 -13.38 5.79
CA GLY A 44 9.17 -12.02 5.27
C GLY A 44 8.02 -11.25 5.96
N LEU A 45 7.47 -11.75 7.07
CA LEU A 45 6.49 -11.01 7.87
C LEU A 45 7.04 -9.70 8.48
N PRO A 46 8.28 -9.64 9.00
CA PRO A 46 8.82 -8.39 9.55
C PRO A 46 8.80 -7.21 8.56
N PRO A 47 9.32 -7.32 7.32
CA PRO A 47 9.21 -6.22 6.36
C PRO A 47 7.76 -5.94 5.93
N ALA A 48 6.88 -6.95 5.89
CA ALA A 48 5.45 -6.76 5.61
C ALA A 48 4.76 -5.89 6.67
N ILE A 49 5.11 -6.04 7.95
CA ILE A 49 4.62 -5.19 9.04
C ILE A 49 5.09 -3.75 8.84
N VAL A 50 6.38 -3.54 8.56
CA VAL A 50 6.96 -2.20 8.40
C VAL A 50 6.29 -1.44 7.25
N ILE A 51 6.16 -2.05 6.07
CA ILE A 51 5.51 -1.39 4.92
C ILE A 51 4.03 -1.11 5.21
N THR A 52 3.34 -2.01 5.93
CA THR A 52 1.93 -1.79 6.31
C THR A 52 1.78 -0.59 7.23
N VAL A 53 2.67 -0.42 8.21
CA VAL A 53 2.64 0.73 9.12
C VAL A 53 2.86 2.04 8.35
N LEU A 54 3.81 2.07 7.42
CA LEU A 54 4.07 3.25 6.58
C LEU A 54 2.88 3.57 5.66
N GLU A 55 2.28 2.55 5.04
CA GLU A 55 1.09 2.69 4.21
C GLU A 55 -0.07 3.27 5.02
N LEU A 56 -0.36 2.71 6.20
CA LEU A 56 -1.43 3.17 7.09
C LEU A 56 -1.19 4.61 7.57
N PHE A 57 0.06 4.96 7.89
CA PHE A 57 0.42 6.32 8.25
C PHE A 57 0.10 7.31 7.12
N LEU A 58 0.48 6.98 5.88
CA LEU A 58 0.18 7.83 4.73
C LEU A 58 -1.33 7.88 4.43
N VAL A 59 -2.02 6.74 4.46
CA VAL A 59 -3.48 6.70 4.30
C VAL A 59 -4.17 7.56 5.36
N PHE A 60 -3.71 7.53 6.62
CA PHE A 60 -4.24 8.38 7.67
C PHE A 60 -4.00 9.87 7.42
N GLN A 61 -2.83 10.23 6.89
CA GLN A 61 -2.50 11.60 6.51
C GLN A 61 -3.37 12.09 5.34
N TYR A 62 -3.63 11.22 4.37
CA TYR A 62 -4.46 11.51 3.19
C TYR A 62 -5.93 11.05 3.35
N ARG A 63 -6.39 10.76 4.58
CA ARG A 63 -7.72 10.14 4.84
C ARG A 63 -8.91 10.90 4.25
N ALA A 64 -8.78 12.21 4.08
CA ALA A 64 -9.81 13.04 3.45
C ALA A 64 -10.06 12.62 2.00
N ALA A 65 -9.02 12.20 1.26
CA ALA A 65 -9.14 11.69 -0.10
C ALA A 65 -9.88 10.34 -0.16
N PHE A 66 -9.87 9.58 0.94
CA PHE A 66 -10.53 8.28 1.05
C PHE A 66 -11.91 8.36 1.73
N ALA A 67 -12.34 9.54 2.17
CA ALA A 67 -13.59 9.70 2.92
C ALA A 67 -14.83 9.17 2.16
N GLY A 68 -14.87 9.35 0.84
CA GLY A 68 -15.97 8.87 0.00
C GLY A 68 -16.05 7.34 -0.17
N LEU A 69 -15.00 6.60 0.21
CA LEU A 69 -15.05 5.13 0.24
C LEU A 69 -15.71 4.59 1.51
N VAL A 70 -15.70 5.36 2.59
CA VAL A 70 -16.11 4.91 3.93
C VAL A 70 -17.42 5.58 4.38
N ARG A 71 -17.77 6.73 3.80
CA ARG A 71 -19.04 7.41 4.06
C ARG A 71 -20.05 7.06 2.96
N ALA A 72 -21.13 6.39 3.36
CA ALA A 72 -22.31 6.12 2.55
C ALA A 72 -23.26 7.32 2.52
#